data_AF-A0A967GT02-F1
#
_entry.id   AF-A0A967GT02-F1
#
_cell.length_a   1.000
_cell.length_b   1.000
_cell.length_c   1.000
_cell.angle_alpha   90.00
_cell.angle_beta   90.00
_cell.angle_gamma   90.00
#
_symmetry.space_group_name_H-M   'P 1'
#
loop_
_entity.id
_entity.type
_entity.pdbx_description
1 polymer ?
#
loop_
_entity_poly.entity_id
_entity_poly.type
_entity_poly.pdbx_seq_one_letter_code
_entity_poly.pdbx_strand_id
1 'polypeptide(L)' 'DLNGWSLTDNPDQPGKFILPDRLLPSGSFLVIFASGKDRAPAGSGEIHTNFKLAASGEYLGLYTPELPRTVADQLSPA' A
#
# COMPACT_ATOMS: atom_id res chain seq x y z
N ASP A 1 -6.81 3.73 -11.68
CA ASP A 1 -5.36 3.97 -11.59
C ASP A 1 -5.00 4.05 -10.11
N LEU A 2 -3.86 3.47 -9.72
CA LEU A 2 -3.32 3.48 -8.35
C LEU A 2 -2.20 4.52 -8.16
N ASN A 3 -1.86 5.30 -9.18
CA ASN A 3 -0.86 6.36 -9.03
C ASN A 3 -1.18 7.27 -7.84
N GLY A 4 -0.19 7.48 -6.98
CA GLY A 4 -0.29 8.34 -5.80
C GLY A 4 -1.01 7.73 -4.59
N TRP A 5 -1.71 6.61 -4.73
CA TRP A 5 -2.28 5.87 -3.58
C TRP A 5 -1.16 5.38 -2.67
N SER A 6 -1.46 5.11 -1.41
CA SER A 6 -0.44 4.66 -0.47
C SER A 6 -0.91 3.57 0.49
N LEU A 7 0.07 2.77 0.91
CA LEU A 7 -0.06 1.78 1.98
C LEU A 7 0.81 2.21 3.18
N THR A 8 0.32 1.94 4.38
CA THR A 8 1.10 2.12 5.61
C THR A 8 0.66 1.13 6.69
N ASP A 9 1.62 0.64 7.45
CA ASP A 9 1.46 -0.07 8.73
C ASP A 9 1.40 0.90 9.93
N ASN A 10 1.58 2.21 9.69
CA ASN A 10 1.57 3.24 10.72
C ASN A 10 0.58 4.36 10.33
N PRO A 11 -0.55 4.55 11.06
CA PRO A 11 -1.56 5.55 10.73
C PRO A 11 -1.04 7.00 10.84
N ASP A 12 0.03 7.24 11.59
CA ASP A 12 0.68 8.55 11.68
C ASP A 12 1.54 8.88 10.45
N GLN A 13 1.73 7.91 9.55
CA GLN A 13 2.53 8.03 8.33
C GLN A 13 1.71 7.63 7.09
N PRO A 14 0.65 8.37 6.72
CA PRO A 14 -0.27 7.98 5.65
C PRO A 14 0.40 7.84 4.27
N GLY A 15 1.59 8.43 4.07
CA GLY A 15 2.37 8.33 2.84
C GLY A 15 3.57 7.37 2.91
N LYS A 16 3.60 6.40 3.84
CA LYS A 16 4.78 5.56 4.10
C LYS A 16 5.27 4.81 2.86
N PHE A 17 4.37 4.20 2.09
CA PHE A 17 4.68 3.55 0.83
C PHE A 17 3.72 4.02 -0.27
N ILE A 18 4.23 4.80 -1.23
CA ILE A 18 3.45 5.27 -2.37
C ILE A 18 3.45 4.18 -3.46
N LEU A 19 2.27 3.84 -3.95
CA LEU A 19 2.12 2.87 -5.03
C LEU A 19 2.65 3.44 -6.35
N PRO A 20 3.36 2.64 -7.15
CA PRO A 20 3.72 3.04 -8.49
C PRO A 20 2.46 3.13 -9.37
N ASP A 21 2.56 3.86 -10.47
CA ASP A 21 1.51 3.92 -11.48
C ASP A 21 1.15 2.51 -11.96
N ARG A 22 -0.13 2.14 -11.74
CA ARG A 22 -0.69 0.81 -12.00
C ARG A 22 -2.15 0.97 -12.37
N LEU A 23 -2.48 0.53 -13.58
CA LEU A 23 -3.87 0.37 -13.96
C LEU A 23 -4.42 -0.92 -13.37
N LEU A 24 -5.40 -0.80 -12.47
CA LEU A 24 -6.15 -1.93 -11.93
C LEU A 24 -7.60 -1.86 -12.44
N PRO A 25 -7.99 -2.73 -13.40
CA PRO A 25 -9.37 -2.79 -13.88
C PRO A 25 -10.35 -3.22 -12.78
N SER A 26 -11.62 -2.85 -12.94
CA SER A 26 -12.69 -3.29 -12.01
C SER A 26 -12.73 -4.82 -11.91
N GLY A 27 -12.88 -5.34 -10.69
CA GLY A 27 -12.88 -6.77 -10.39
C GLY A 27 -11.52 -7.46 -10.46
N SER A 28 -10.44 -6.74 -10.80
CA SER A 28 -9.07 -7.27 -10.76
C SER A 28 -8.41 -7.03 -9.41
N PHE A 29 -7.30 -7.74 -9.14
CA PHE A 29 -6.50 -7.59 -7.93
C PHE A 29 -5.02 -7.39 -8.27
N LEU A 30 -4.28 -6.75 -7.36
CA LEU A 30 -2.83 -6.56 -7.43
C LEU A 30 -2.20 -7.11 -6.15
N VAL A 31 -1.17 -7.94 -6.28
CA VAL A 31 -0.43 -8.49 -5.14
C VAL A 31 0.74 -7.57 -4.80
N ILE A 32 0.81 -7.18 -3.52
CA ILE A 32 1.88 -6.36 -2.95
C ILE A 32 2.45 -7.09 -1.74
N PHE A 33 3.77 -7.25 -1.69
CA PHE A 33 4.45 -7.94 -0.61
C PHE A 33 4.90 -6.96 0.47
N ALA A 34 4.37 -7.11 1.69
CA ALA A 34 4.85 -6.36 2.85
C ALA A 34 6.17 -6.95 3.39
N SER A 35 7.24 -6.84 2.61
CA SER A 35 8.50 -7.54 2.87
C SER A 35 9.68 -6.63 3.24
N GLY A 36 9.50 -5.31 3.29
CA GLY A 36 10.55 -4.35 3.59
C GLY A 36 11.71 -4.32 2.60
N LYS A 37 11.51 -4.81 1.37
CA LYS A 37 12.56 -4.81 0.32
C LYS A 37 12.57 -3.51 -0.48
N ASP A 38 11.53 -2.68 -0.35
CA ASP A 38 11.38 -1.40 -1.01
C ASP A 38 11.64 -1.46 -2.53
N ARG A 39 10.79 -2.22 -3.24
CA ARG A 39 10.90 -2.45 -4.68
C ARG A 39 9.56 -2.18 -5.34
N ALA A 40 9.45 -1.12 -6.12
CA ALA A 40 8.20 -0.72 -6.77
C ALA A 40 8.43 -0.42 -8.27
N PRO A 41 8.63 -1.45 -9.13
CA PRO A 41 8.84 -1.21 -10.55
C PRO A 41 7.54 -0.66 -11.19
N ALA A 42 7.66 0.40 -12.00
CA ALA A 42 6.53 1.00 -12.72
C ALA A 42 5.98 0.09 -13.83
N GLY A 43 6.80 -0.83 -14.36
CA GLY A 43 6.43 -1.86 -15.34
C GLY A 43 6.24 -3.22 -14.68
N SER A 44 6.43 -4.33 -15.37
CA SER A 44 6.24 -5.67 -14.76
C SER A 44 7.17 -5.92 -13.55
N GLY A 45 6.68 -6.74 -12.62
CA GLY A 45 7.46 -7.21 -11.47
C GLY A 45 6.70 -7.15 -10.14
N GLU A 46 7.26 -7.85 -9.15
CA GLU A 46 6.74 -7.87 -7.78
C GLU A 46 6.94 -6.50 -7.12
N ILE A 47 5.90 -6.03 -6.45
CA ILE A 47 5.94 -4.83 -5.62
C ILE A 47 6.19 -5.27 -4.18
N HIS A 48 7.21 -4.71 -3.56
CA HIS A 48 7.55 -4.91 -2.17
C HIS A 48 7.53 -3.57 -1.45
N THR A 49 6.78 -3.47 -0.35
CA THR A 49 6.76 -2.25 0.46
C THR A 49 8.10 -2.03 1.17
N ASN A 50 8.30 -0.81 1.69
CA ASN A 50 9.42 -0.44 2.54
C ASN A 50 9.21 -0.84 4.02
N PHE A 51 8.14 -1.57 4.32
CA PHE A 51 7.82 -2.06 5.67
C PHE A 51 7.45 -3.55 5.66
N LYS A 52 7.31 -4.16 6.83
CA LYS A 52 6.89 -5.56 6.99
C LYS A 52 5.66 -5.60 7.87
N LEU A 53 4.81 -6.61 7.65
CA LEU A 53 3.73 -6.91 8.57
C LEU A 53 4.16 -7.99 9.58
N ALA A 54 3.78 -7.80 10.83
CA ALA A 54 3.98 -8.74 11.93
C ALA A 54 3.11 -9.99 11.72
N ALA A 55 3.67 -11.16 12.02
CA ALA A 55 2.96 -12.43 11.90
C ALA A 55 1.75 -12.54 12.85
N SER A 56 1.73 -11.77 13.93
CA SER A 56 0.61 -11.65 14.88
C SER A 56 -0.54 -10.78 14.36
N GLY A 57 -0.38 -10.12 13.22
CA GLY A 57 -1.27 -9.06 12.75
C GLY A 57 -0.90 -7.70 13.31
N GLU A 58 -1.12 -6.66 12.51
CA GLU A 58 -0.99 -5.25 12.88
C GLU A 58 -1.87 -4.37 11.98
N TYR A 59 -1.80 -3.05 12.17
CA TYR A 59 -2.52 -2.10 11.33
C TYR A 59 -2.04 -2.16 9.88
N LEU A 60 -2.97 -2.03 8.93
CA LEU A 60 -2.66 -1.77 7.53
C LEU A 60 -3.73 -0.82 6.96
N GLY A 61 -3.31 0.36 6.54
CA GLY A 61 -4.19 1.35 5.91
C GLY A 61 -3.89 1.51 4.42
N LEU A 62 -4.96 1.62 3.63
CA LEU A 62 -4.96 2.10 2.24
C LEU A 62 -5.47 3.55 2.24
N TYR A 63 -4.68 4.45 1.68
CA TYR A 63 -4.98 5.89 1.66
C TYR A 63 -5.13 6.41 0.24
N THR A 64 -6.04 7.39 0.09
CA THR A 64 -6.32 8.04 -1.20
C THR A 64 -5.11 8.86 -1.67
N PRO A 65 -5.01 9.16 -2.99
CA PRO A 65 -3.87 9.89 -3.55
C PRO A 65 -3.90 11.41 -3.29
N GLU A 66 -5.06 11.98 -2.92
CA GLU A 66 -5.22 13.42 -2.68
C GLU A 66 -4.54 13.88 -1.39
N LEU A 67 -4.27 15.19 -1.30
CA LEU A 67 -3.73 15.82 -0.10
C LEU A 67 -4.79 16.71 0.57
N PRO A 68 -4.97 16.62 1.91
CA PRO A 68 -4.37 15.63 2.80
C PRO A 68 -4.88 14.21 2.53
N ARG A 69 -4.01 13.21 2.68
CA ARG A 69 -4.37 11.79 2.48
C ARG A 69 -5.44 11.37 3.47
N THR A 70 -6.51 10.73 2.99
CA THR A 70 -7.58 10.16 3.82
C THR A 70 -7.60 8.64 3.72
N VAL A 71 -8.15 7.99 4.74
CA VAL A 71 -8.28 6.52 4.77
C VAL A 71 -9.36 6.10 3.77
N ALA A 72 -8.99 5.28 2.79
CA ALA A 72 -9.92 4.65 1.87
C ALA A 72 -10.44 3.33 2.43
N ASP A 73 -9.53 2.54 3.01
CA ASP A 73 -9.84 1.29 3.72
C ASP A 73 -8.74 0.98 4.72
N GLN A 74 -9.05 0.18 5.75
CA GLN A 74 -8.06 -0.24 6.73
C GLN A 74 -8.39 -1.58 7.37
N LEU A 75 -7.33 -2.30 7.72
CA LEU A 75 -7.36 -3.52 8.53
C LEU A 75 -6.69 -3.23 9.86
N SER A 76 -7.24 -3.80 10.92
CA SER A 76 -6.64 -3.78 12.26
C SER A 76 -6.76 -5.18 12.86
N PRO A 77 -5.85 -5.57 13.77
CA PRO A 77 -5.99 -6.82 14.51
C PRO A 77 -7.35 -6.89 15.20
N ALA A 78 -7.90 -8.10 15.30
CA ALA A 78 -9.13 -8.38 16.05
C ALA A 78 -8.98 -8.10 17.55
#